data_AF-G9P148-F1
#
_entry.id   AF-G9P148-F1
#
_cell.length_a   1.000
_cell.length_b   1.000
_cell.length_c   1.000
_cell.angle_alpha   90.00
_cell.angle_beta   90.00
_cell.angle_gamma   90.00
#
_symmetry.space_group_name_H-M   'P 1'
#
loop_
_entity.id
_entity.type
_entity.pdbx_description
1 polymer ?
#
loop_
_entity_poly.entity_id
_entity_poly.type
_entity_poly.pdbx_seq_one_letter_code
_entity_poly.pdbx_strand_id
1 'polypeptide(L)'
;MSNLPQPVIATVSSPARGIANEFLAACDMRFTSMNARISNFEVTLGLHPGAGGVAWMPLHIGRARALEFMLTGNDLDPETAEKYDYVNKVFNTPDEMHDYVDRLAERIALFPLAGISSIKRSVTDTIQPKLEQIALEGAE
;
A
#
# COMPACT_ATOMS: atom_id res chain seq x y z
N MET A 1 -7.54 -6.66 -2.31
CA MET A 1 -8.27 -6.42 -1.03
C MET A 1 -9.42 -5.43 -1.17
N SER A 2 -9.49 -4.69 -2.27
CA SER A 2 -10.45 -3.61 -2.50
C SER A 2 -11.92 -4.06 -2.49
N ASN A 3 -12.19 -5.35 -2.75
CA ASN A 3 -13.55 -5.92 -2.72
C ASN A 3 -14.02 -6.37 -1.32
N LEU A 4 -13.18 -6.30 -0.28
CA LEU A 4 -13.60 -6.65 1.08
C LEU A 4 -14.51 -5.54 1.65
N PRO A 5 -15.60 -5.90 2.37
CA PRO A 5 -16.54 -4.90 2.87
C PRO A 5 -15.97 -4.05 4.01
N GLN A 6 -15.00 -4.59 4.76
CA GLN A 6 -14.24 -3.84 5.77
C GLN A 6 -12.96 -3.21 5.20
N PRO A 7 -12.45 -2.12 5.81
CA PRO A 7 -11.12 -1.59 5.53
C PRO A 7 -10.02 -2.57 5.97
N VAL A 8 -8.91 -2.56 5.25
CA VAL A 8 -7.69 -3.32 5.53
C VAL A 8 -6.57 -2.32 5.80
N ILE A 9 -6.08 -2.34 7.04
CA ILE A 9 -4.99 -1.47 7.50
C ILE A 9 -3.74 -2.32 7.66
N ALA A 10 -2.66 -1.97 6.97
CA ALA A 10 -1.37 -2.61 7.11
C ALA A 10 -0.47 -1.82 8.08
N THR A 11 0.25 -2.56 8.92
CA THR A 11 1.34 -2.06 9.76
C THR A 11 2.66 -2.69 9.33
N VAL A 12 3.72 -1.90 9.21
CA VAL A 12 5.02 -2.34 8.70
C VAL A 12 6.12 -1.93 9.67
N SER A 13 6.84 -2.91 10.21
CA SER A 13 7.96 -2.64 11.14
C SER A 13 9.27 -3.30 10.72
N SER A 14 9.27 -3.98 9.59
CA SER A 14 10.42 -4.66 9.00
C SER A 14 10.47 -4.36 7.50
N PRO A 15 11.59 -4.67 6.82
CA PRO A 15 11.65 -4.54 5.37
C PRO A 15 10.51 -5.32 4.67
N ALA A 16 9.81 -4.64 3.77
CA ALA A 16 8.72 -5.18 2.96
C ALA A 16 9.03 -4.95 1.48
N ARG A 17 9.62 -5.95 0.83
CA ARG A 17 10.09 -5.87 -0.55
C ARG A 17 9.37 -6.84 -1.47
N GLY A 18 9.31 -6.48 -2.74
CA GLY A 18 8.67 -7.23 -3.81
C GLY A 18 7.20 -7.50 -3.53
N ILE A 19 6.78 -8.78 -3.60
CA ILE A 19 5.39 -9.20 -3.30
C ILE A 19 4.89 -8.67 -1.95
N ALA A 20 5.75 -8.55 -0.94
CA ALA A 20 5.34 -7.96 0.33
C ALA A 20 4.93 -6.49 0.17
N ASN A 21 5.65 -5.71 -0.64
CA ASN A 21 5.24 -4.35 -0.98
C ASN A 21 3.95 -4.32 -1.79
N GLU A 22 3.79 -5.24 -2.75
CA GLU A 22 2.57 -5.32 -3.57
C GLU A 22 1.33 -5.65 -2.73
N PHE A 23 1.49 -6.49 -1.70
CA PHE A 23 0.48 -6.72 -0.69
C PHE A 23 0.11 -5.42 0.06
N LEU A 24 1.10 -4.62 0.47
CA LEU A 24 0.85 -3.33 1.11
C LEU A 24 0.11 -2.36 0.17
N ALA A 25 0.54 -2.29 -1.09
CA ALA A 25 -0.07 -1.43 -2.10
C ALA A 25 -1.54 -1.76 -2.36
N ALA A 26 -1.94 -3.01 -2.12
CA ALA A 26 -3.33 -3.46 -2.21
C ALA A 26 -4.18 -3.14 -0.95
N CYS A 27 -3.57 -2.79 0.18
CA CYS A 27 -4.27 -2.39 1.40
C CYS A 27 -4.89 -0.98 1.28
N ASP A 28 -5.93 -0.71 2.07
CA ASP A 28 -6.62 0.59 2.05
C ASP A 28 -5.82 1.67 2.78
N MET A 29 -5.10 1.29 3.84
CA MET A 29 -4.24 2.19 4.64
C MET A 29 -2.95 1.47 5.01
N ARG A 30 -1.87 2.23 5.13
CA ARG A 30 -0.52 1.73 5.47
C ARG A 30 0.11 2.63 6.51
N PHE A 31 0.61 2.04 7.58
CA PHE A 31 1.36 2.71 8.63
C PHE A 31 2.69 2.00 8.83
N THR A 32 3.75 2.75 9.15
CA THR A 32 5.09 2.18 9.25
C THR A 32 5.88 2.72 10.42
N SER A 33 6.85 1.96 10.91
CA SER A 33 7.91 2.48 11.80
C SER A 33 9.18 2.87 11.03
N MET A 34 10.07 3.63 11.66
CA MET A 34 11.33 4.14 11.07
C MET A 34 12.30 3.05 10.55
N ASN A 35 12.13 1.81 10.98
CA ASN A 35 13.00 0.69 10.59
C ASN A 35 12.55 -0.01 9.30
N ALA A 36 11.35 0.26 8.81
CA ALA A 36 10.88 -0.38 7.58
C ALA A 36 11.65 0.12 6.35
N ARG A 37 11.78 -0.75 5.36
CA ARG A 37 12.31 -0.42 4.03
C ARG A 37 11.44 -1.08 2.99
N ILE A 38 10.98 -0.29 2.02
CA ILE A 38 9.96 -0.73 1.07
C ILE A 38 10.55 -0.71 -0.33
N SER A 39 10.38 -1.76 -1.13
CA SER A 39 10.93 -1.80 -2.49
C SER A 39 10.12 -2.66 -3.44
N ASN A 40 10.07 -2.25 -4.71
CA ASN A 40 9.81 -3.12 -5.86
C ASN A 40 11.13 -3.40 -6.58
N PHE A 41 11.90 -4.37 -6.07
CA PHE A 41 13.25 -4.68 -6.54
C PHE A 41 13.29 -5.70 -7.70
N GLU A 42 12.13 -6.14 -8.19
CA GLU A 42 11.98 -7.17 -9.22
C GLU A 42 12.82 -6.89 -10.48
N VAL A 43 13.04 -5.61 -10.82
CA VAL A 43 13.87 -5.21 -11.97
C VAL A 43 15.31 -5.70 -11.85
N THR A 44 15.84 -5.86 -10.64
CA THR A 44 17.18 -6.41 -10.38
C THR A 44 17.30 -7.88 -10.79
N LEU A 45 16.17 -8.57 -10.94
CA LEU A 45 16.04 -9.94 -11.43
C LEU A 45 15.62 -10.00 -12.91
N GLY A 46 15.48 -8.85 -13.59
CA GLY A 46 14.94 -8.77 -14.94
C GLY A 46 13.43 -8.96 -15.03
N LEU A 47 12.72 -8.82 -13.90
CA LEU A 47 11.27 -8.99 -13.81
C LEU A 47 10.58 -7.64 -13.56
N HIS A 48 9.30 -7.54 -13.90
CA HIS A 48 8.46 -6.44 -13.43
C HIS A 48 7.67 -6.88 -12.18
N PRO A 49 7.16 -5.94 -11.36
CA PRO A 49 6.29 -6.27 -10.23
C PRO A 49 4.98 -6.92 -10.71
N GLY A 50 4.72 -8.16 -10.30
CA GLY A 50 3.68 -9.03 -10.89
C GLY A 50 2.39 -9.21 -10.08
N ALA A 51 2.34 -8.77 -8.81
CA ALA A 51 1.15 -8.95 -7.95
C ALA A 51 0.35 -7.64 -7.76
N GLY A 52 0.33 -6.79 -8.78
CA GLY A 52 -0.37 -5.51 -8.79
C GLY A 52 0.54 -4.29 -8.60
N GLY A 53 1.85 -4.46 -8.46
CA GLY A 53 2.77 -3.35 -8.23
C GLY A 53 2.70 -2.29 -9.34
N VAL A 54 2.64 -2.72 -10.60
CA VAL A 54 2.58 -1.80 -11.75
C VAL A 54 1.24 -1.04 -11.79
N ALA A 55 0.15 -1.68 -11.41
CA ALA A 55 -1.18 -1.07 -11.34
C ALA A 55 -1.35 -0.09 -10.16
N TRP A 56 -0.86 -0.44 -8.96
CA TRP A 56 -1.12 0.33 -7.74
C TRP A 56 -0.16 1.50 -7.53
N MET A 57 1.14 1.33 -7.81
CA MET A 57 2.14 2.35 -7.46
C MET A 57 1.88 3.72 -8.11
N PRO A 58 1.47 3.82 -9.40
CA PRO A 58 1.16 5.12 -10.01
C PRO A 58 -0.01 5.85 -9.35
N LEU A 59 -0.93 5.13 -8.70
CA LEU A 59 -2.05 5.73 -7.97
C LEU A 59 -1.63 6.27 -6.61
N HIS A 60 -0.66 5.63 -5.96
CA HIS A 60 -0.19 6.05 -4.65
C HIS A 60 0.82 7.19 -4.71
N ILE A 61 1.83 7.09 -5.58
CA ILE A 61 2.96 8.05 -5.60
C ILE A 61 3.08 8.85 -6.91
N GLY A 62 2.13 8.67 -7.83
CA GLY A 62 2.13 9.30 -9.15
C GLY A 62 3.07 8.60 -10.13
N ARG A 63 2.76 8.74 -11.43
CA ARG A 63 3.46 8.02 -12.52
C ARG A 63 4.98 8.20 -12.51
N ALA A 64 5.47 9.43 -12.34
CA ALA A 64 6.91 9.72 -12.45
C ALA A 64 7.71 9.01 -11.34
N ARG A 65 7.28 9.13 -10.08
CA ARG A 65 7.94 8.47 -8.95
C ARG A 65 7.75 6.96 -8.97
N ALA A 66 6.60 6.47 -9.42
CA ALA A 66 6.38 5.03 -9.60
C ALA A 66 7.40 4.41 -10.55
N LEU A 67 7.70 5.07 -11.67
CA LEU A 67 8.74 4.63 -12.60
C LEU A 67 10.14 4.72 -11.98
N GLU A 68 10.48 5.81 -11.32
CA GLU A 68 11.77 5.93 -10.62
C GLU A 68 11.95 4.80 -9.59
N PHE A 69 10.94 4.55 -8.77
CA PHE A 69 10.94 3.53 -7.74
C PHE A 69 11.10 2.12 -8.31
N MET A 70 10.26 1.73 -9.28
CA MET A 70 10.28 0.38 -9.86
C MET A 70 11.49 0.13 -10.79
N LEU A 71 11.93 1.13 -11.55
CA LEU A 71 13.05 0.96 -12.50
C LEU A 71 14.42 1.02 -11.82
N THR A 72 14.53 1.61 -10.64
CA THR A 72 15.78 1.58 -9.86
C THR A 72 15.86 0.37 -8.93
N GLY A 73 14.72 -0.17 -8.49
CA GLY A 73 14.68 -1.22 -7.47
C GLY A 73 15.21 -0.78 -6.11
N ASN A 74 15.32 0.54 -5.88
CA ASN A 74 15.82 1.09 -4.63
C ASN A 74 14.83 0.90 -3.48
N ASP A 75 15.33 0.95 -2.26
CA ASP A 75 14.47 1.08 -1.09
C ASP A 75 13.92 2.50 -1.00
N LEU A 76 12.63 2.59 -0.69
CA LEU A 76 11.97 3.77 -0.18
C LEU A 76 12.10 3.77 1.35
N ASP A 77 12.74 4.81 1.89
CA ASP A 77 12.80 5.02 3.33
C ASP A 77 11.43 5.51 3.87
N PRO A 78 11.13 5.31 5.17
CA PRO A 78 9.84 5.65 5.74
C PRO A 78 9.44 7.12 5.60
N GLU A 79 10.37 8.06 5.80
CA GLU A 79 10.07 9.50 5.73
C GLU A 79 9.70 9.91 4.31
N THR A 80 10.44 9.41 3.32
CA THR A 80 10.10 9.62 1.91
C THR A 80 8.77 8.94 1.56
N ALA A 81 8.49 7.75 2.10
CA ALA A 81 7.22 7.08 1.89
C ALA A 81 6.02 7.90 2.40
N GLU A 82 6.14 8.53 3.57
CA GLU A 82 5.09 9.42 4.11
C GLU A 82 4.96 10.68 3.25
N LYS A 83 6.09 11.29 2.86
CA LYS A 83 6.11 12.47 1.98
C LYS A 83 5.50 12.22 0.60
N TYR A 84 5.55 10.97 0.12
CA TYR A 84 4.97 10.58 -1.15
C TYR A 84 3.51 10.16 -1.03
N ASP A 85 2.91 10.26 0.17
CA ASP A 85 1.59 9.72 0.49
C ASP A 85 1.49 8.19 0.28
N TYR A 86 2.63 7.50 0.17
CA TYR A 86 2.64 6.05 0.03
C TYR A 86 2.17 5.40 1.32
N VAL A 87 2.66 5.88 2.47
CA VAL A 87 2.14 5.48 3.79
C VAL A 87 1.38 6.66 4.40
N ASN A 88 0.34 6.35 5.18
CA ASN A 88 -0.49 7.35 5.84
C ASN A 88 0.26 8.08 6.96
N LYS A 89 1.11 7.36 7.69
CA LYS A 89 1.93 7.93 8.76
C LYS A 89 3.12 7.05 9.15
N VAL A 90 4.22 7.69 9.54
CA VAL A 90 5.41 7.05 10.11
C VAL A 90 5.46 7.26 11.63
N PHE A 91 5.94 6.24 12.35
CA PHE A 91 6.10 6.26 13.80
C PHE A 91 7.55 5.93 14.20
N ASN A 92 7.97 6.45 15.36
CA ASN A 92 9.31 6.21 15.87
C ASN A 92 9.49 4.74 16.31
N THR A 93 8.44 4.16 16.92
CA THR A 93 8.46 2.78 17.40
C THR A 93 7.27 1.98 16.85
N PRO A 94 7.42 0.64 16.73
CA PRO A 94 6.30 -0.24 16.40
C PRO A 94 5.13 -0.16 17.39
N ASP A 95 5.41 -0.03 18.69
CA ASP A 95 4.38 0.02 19.73
C ASP A 95 3.52 1.29 19.59
N GLU A 96 4.13 2.46 19.36
CA GLU A 96 3.39 3.70 19.09
C GLU A 96 2.50 3.59 17.85
N MET A 97 2.98 2.90 16.82
CA MET A 97 2.21 2.63 15.59
C MET A 97 1.01 1.74 15.89
N HIS A 98 1.21 0.63 16.59
CA HIS A 98 0.12 -0.31 16.92
C HIS A 98 -0.94 0.38 17.79
N ASP A 99 -0.53 1.09 18.83
CA ASP A 99 -1.42 1.88 19.68
C ASP A 99 -2.27 2.87 18.88
N TYR A 100 -1.68 3.55 17.88
CA TYR A 100 -2.42 4.45 17.00
C TYR A 100 -3.41 3.72 16.10
N VAL A 101 -2.96 2.62 15.47
CA VAL A 101 -3.78 1.84 14.54
C VAL A 101 -4.94 1.16 15.25
N ASP A 102 -4.74 0.66 16.46
CA ASP A 102 -5.81 0.06 17.27
C ASP A 102 -6.88 1.08 17.60
N ARG A 103 -6.50 2.28 18.07
CA ARG A 103 -7.45 3.38 18.30
C ARG A 103 -8.18 3.82 17.03
N LEU A 104 -7.50 3.83 15.89
CA LEU A 104 -8.11 4.13 14.60
C LEU A 104 -9.14 3.07 14.20
N ALA A 105 -8.78 1.79 14.32
CA ALA A 105 -9.67 0.66 14.02
C ALA A 105 -10.89 0.65 14.96
N GLU A 106 -10.69 0.84 16.27
CA GLU A 106 -11.76 0.98 17.26
C GLU A 106 -12.70 2.13 16.90
N ARG A 107 -12.15 3.28 16.49
CA ARG A 107 -12.95 4.42 16.07
C ARG A 107 -13.82 4.11 14.85
N ILE A 108 -13.26 3.43 13.84
CA ILE A 108 -13.98 3.01 12.63
C ILE A 108 -15.06 1.99 12.98
N ALA A 109 -14.78 1.06 13.90
CA ALA A 109 -15.69 0.00 14.32
C ALA A 109 -16.98 0.51 15.03
N LEU A 110 -17.01 1.77 15.46
CA LEU A 110 -18.21 2.39 16.03
C LEU A 110 -19.34 2.62 15.01
N PHE A 111 -19.06 2.50 13.70
CA PHE A 111 -20.01 2.81 12.65
C PHE A 111 -20.61 1.56 11.99
N PRO A 112 -21.83 1.63 11.43
CA PRO A 112 -22.43 0.52 10.71
C PRO A 112 -21.59 0.07 9.49
N LEU A 113 -21.39 -1.24 9.33
CA LEU A 113 -20.62 -1.83 8.22
C LEU A 113 -21.12 -1.37 6.83
N ALA A 114 -22.43 -1.16 6.68
CA ALA A 114 -23.00 -0.65 5.43
C ALA A 114 -22.44 0.74 5.06
N GLY A 115 -22.26 1.63 6.04
CA GLY A 115 -21.66 2.95 5.81
C GLY A 115 -20.17 2.84 5.46
N ILE A 116 -19.43 2.02 6.21
CA ILE A 116 -17.99 1.80 6.01
C ILE A 116 -17.72 1.22 4.61
N SER A 117 -18.42 0.14 4.25
CA SER A 117 -18.27 -0.52 2.95
C SER A 117 -18.67 0.39 1.78
N SER A 118 -19.72 1.19 1.94
CA SER A 118 -20.14 2.17 0.93
C SER A 118 -19.06 3.22 0.66
N ILE A 119 -18.44 3.77 1.71
CA ILE A 119 -17.33 4.73 1.58
C ILE A 119 -16.15 4.07 0.86
N LYS A 120 -15.68 2.92 1.36
CA LYS A 120 -14.54 2.20 0.77
C LYS A 120 -14.77 1.89 -0.70
N ARG A 121 -15.95 1.37 -1.04
CA ARG A 121 -16.32 1.05 -2.41
C ARG A 121 -16.34 2.29 -3.30
N SER A 122 -16.97 3.37 -2.84
CA SER A 122 -17.07 4.61 -3.62
C SER A 122 -15.69 5.21 -3.93
N VAL A 123 -14.78 5.20 -2.96
CA VAL A 123 -13.39 5.63 -3.17
C VAL A 123 -12.68 4.71 -4.16
N THR A 124 -12.79 3.39 -3.95
CA THR A 124 -12.17 2.37 -4.80
C THR A 124 -12.64 2.49 -6.25
N ASP A 125 -13.96 2.54 -6.48
CA ASP A 125 -14.56 2.61 -7.81
C ASP A 125 -14.15 3.89 -8.57
N THR A 126 -13.70 4.95 -7.86
CA THR A 126 -13.22 6.21 -8.46
C THR A 126 -11.78 6.12 -8.98
N ILE A 127 -10.94 5.29 -8.34
CA ILE A 127 -9.48 5.31 -8.57
C ILE A 127 -8.90 3.98 -9.05
N GLN A 128 -9.63 2.88 -8.93
CA GLN A 128 -9.06 1.54 -9.11
C GLN A 128 -8.68 1.27 -10.59
N PRO A 129 -7.51 0.66 -10.85
CA PRO A 129 -7.18 0.13 -12.16
C PRO A 129 -8.18 -0.99 -12.50
N LYS A 130 -8.61 -1.08 -13.76
CA LYS A 130 -9.52 -2.17 -14.15
C LYS A 130 -8.82 -3.52 -13.91
N LEU A 131 -9.57 -4.53 -13.48
CA LEU A 131 -9.04 -5.88 -13.20
C LEU A 131 -8.18 -6.44 -14.36
N GLU A 132 -8.53 -6.09 -15.60
CA GLU A 132 -7.78 -6.42 -16.82
C GLU A 132 -6.33 -5.93 -16.78
N GLN A 133 -6.05 -4.79 -16.15
CA GLN A 133 -4.70 -4.22 -16.03
C GLN A 133 -3.84 -5.00 -15.03
N ILE A 134 -4.44 -5.51 -13.96
CA ILE A 134 -3.76 -6.35 -12.96
C ILE A 134 -3.56 -7.77 -13.50
N ALA A 135 -4.51 -8.29 -14.28
CA ALA A 135 -4.44 -9.64 -14.85
C ALA A 135 -3.34 -9.81 -15.91
N LEU A 136 -2.92 -8.73 -16.57
CA LEU A 136 -1.80 -8.74 -17.52
C LEU A 136 -0.45 -8.97 -16.84
N GLU A 137 -0.32 -8.65 -15.55
CA GLU A 137 0.94 -8.78 -14.79
C GLU A 137 1.26 -10.23 -14.39
N GLY A 138 0.24 -11.11 -14.32
CA GLY A 138 0.40 -12.53 -13.95
C GLY A 138 0.57 -13.50 -15.13
N ALA A 139 0.73 -12.99 -16.36
CA ALA A 139 0.65 -13.77 -17.59
C ALA A 139 2.02 -14.04 -18.28
N GLU A 140 3.14 -13.70 -17.64
CA GLU A 140 4.50 -13.91 -18.16
C GLU A 140 5.37 -14.81 -17.26
#